data_AF-A0A3R9SL54-F1
#
_entry.id   AF-A0A3R9SL54-F1
#
_cell.length_a   1.000
_cell.length_b   1.000
_cell.length_c   1.000
_cell.angle_alpha   90.00
_cell.angle_beta   90.00
_cell.angle_gamma   90.00
#
_symmetry.space_group_name_H-M   'P 1'
#
loop_
_entity.id
_entity.type
_entity.pdbx_description
1 polymer ?
#
loop_
_entity_poly.entity_id
_entity_poly.type
_entity_poly.pdbx_seq_one_letter_code
_entity_poly.pdbx_strand_id
1 'polypeptide(L)'
;MITNRQNVQNNTNTSPHPITKNTLIDRFSPIYWRIDGPQTMSFAITNYGNGFEASFRSRMTNDLVGISWDSYDTKDHKLLAYETKYSYAGVVWDFDIELSASMPVLNNP
;
A
#
# COMPACT_ATOMS: atom_id res chain seq x y z
N MET A 1 -14.39 42.77 -52.94
CA MET A 1 -13.12 42.43 -52.28
C MET A 1 -13.41 42.41 -50.78
N ILE A 2 -13.63 41.23 -50.19
CA ILE A 2 -13.98 41.10 -48.76
C ILE A 2 -12.75 40.55 -48.05
N THR A 3 -12.18 41.32 -47.12
CA THR A 3 -11.00 40.93 -46.35
C THR A 3 -11.44 40.08 -45.16
N ASN A 4 -11.31 38.76 -45.26
CA ASN A 4 -11.41 37.86 -44.11
C ASN A 4 -10.20 38.07 -43.20
N ARG A 5 -10.36 38.87 -42.15
CA ARG A 5 -9.44 38.83 -41.01
C ARG A 5 -9.86 37.67 -40.12
N GLN A 6 -9.07 36.60 -40.15
CA GLN A 6 -9.21 35.52 -39.18
C GLN A 6 -8.90 36.09 -37.79
N ASN A 7 -9.87 35.95 -36.88
CA ASN A 7 -9.70 36.24 -35.47
C ASN A 7 -8.80 35.14 -34.89
N VAL A 8 -7.49 35.39 -34.85
CA VAL A 8 -6.55 34.53 -34.13
C VAL A 8 -6.71 34.86 -32.64
N GLN A 9 -7.56 34.08 -31.96
CA GLN A 9 -7.60 34.10 -30.50
C GLN A 9 -6.28 33.52 -30.00
N ASN A 10 -5.43 34.39 -29.45
CA ASN A 10 -4.22 34.00 -28.73
C ASN A 10 -4.61 33.29 -27.44
N ASN A 11 -4.90 32.00 -27.57
CA ASN A 11 -5.17 31.15 -26.45
C ASN A 11 -3.85 30.84 -25.72
N THR A 12 -3.52 31.62 -24.70
CA THR A 12 -2.45 31.32 -23.76
C THR A 12 -2.94 30.29 -22.73
N ASN A 13 -3.43 29.14 -23.22
CA ASN A 13 -3.75 27.98 -22.39
C ASN A 13 -2.43 27.34 -21.91
N THR A 14 -1.80 27.96 -20.92
CA THR A 14 -0.82 27.23 -20.11
C THR A 14 -1.60 26.26 -19.24
N SER A 15 -1.47 24.95 -19.53
CA SER A 15 -2.06 23.91 -18.68
C SER A 15 -1.64 24.16 -17.23
N PRO A 16 -2.55 24.08 -16.25
CA PRO A 16 -2.20 24.24 -14.85
C PRO A 16 -1.04 23.31 -14.50
N HIS A 17 0.05 23.87 -13.97
CA HIS A 17 1.14 23.05 -13.48
C HIS A 17 0.70 22.35 -12.19
N PRO A 18 0.88 21.02 -12.08
CA PRO A 18 0.57 20.33 -10.84
C PRO A 18 1.45 20.86 -9.71
N ILE A 19 0.83 21.14 -8.56
CA ILE A 19 1.55 21.51 -7.34
C ILE A 19 1.97 20.22 -6.65
N THR A 20 3.28 19.98 -6.55
CA THR A 20 3.82 18.82 -5.84
C THR A 20 4.05 19.16 -4.38
N LYS A 21 3.58 18.29 -3.47
CA LYS A 21 3.84 18.40 -2.03
C LYS A 21 4.42 17.09 -1.51
N ASN A 22 5.57 17.17 -0.84
CA ASN A 22 6.13 16.01 -0.15
C ASN A 22 5.45 15.86 1.21
N THR A 23 5.10 14.63 1.56
CA THR A 23 4.54 14.28 2.87
C THR A 23 5.41 13.22 3.51
N LEU A 24 5.55 13.29 4.84
CA LEU A 24 6.22 12.25 5.60
C LEU A 24 5.20 11.14 5.88
N ILE A 25 5.59 9.92 5.58
CA ILE A 25 4.80 8.72 5.89
C ILE A 25 5.62 7.83 6.82
N ASP A 26 4.92 7.15 7.73
CA ASP A 26 5.55 6.04 8.45
C ASP A 26 5.71 4.85 7.50
N ARG A 27 6.94 4.34 7.41
CA ARG A 27 7.32 3.27 6.50
C ARG A 27 6.53 2.00 6.77
N PHE A 28 6.29 1.69 8.04
CA PHE A 28 5.59 0.48 8.47
C PHE A 28 4.14 0.76 8.84
N SER A 29 3.59 1.88 8.37
CA SER A 29 2.20 2.25 8.63
C SER A 29 1.28 1.07 8.27
N PRO A 30 0.36 0.67 9.16
CA PRO A 30 -0.54 -0.46 8.97
C PRO A 30 -1.29 -0.48 7.62
N ILE A 31 -1.57 0.70 7.06
CA ILE A 31 -2.30 0.84 5.79
C ILE A 31 -1.55 0.31 4.57
N TYR A 32 -0.23 0.16 4.64
CA TYR A 32 0.62 -0.32 3.54
C TYR A 32 0.90 -1.83 3.63
N TRP A 33 0.42 -2.49 4.68
CA TRP A 33 0.49 -3.94 4.80
C TRP A 33 -0.60 -4.61 3.99
N ARG A 34 -0.29 -5.81 3.52
CA ARG A 34 -1.18 -6.62 2.69
C ARG A 34 -1.35 -8.00 3.26
N ILE A 35 -2.48 -8.58 2.93
CA ILE A 35 -2.79 -9.97 3.22
C ILE A 35 -3.08 -10.67 1.91
N ASP A 36 -2.36 -11.75 1.67
CA ASP A 36 -2.41 -12.51 0.42
C ASP A 36 -2.53 -14.00 0.74
N GLY A 37 -3.31 -14.72 -0.05
CA GLY A 37 -3.59 -16.15 0.14
C GLY A 37 -4.31 -16.75 -1.07
N PRO A 38 -4.59 -18.06 -1.08
CA PRO A 38 -5.28 -18.71 -2.17
C PRO A 38 -6.74 -18.24 -2.27
N GLN A 39 -7.29 -18.25 -3.49
CA GLN A 39 -8.67 -17.82 -3.76
C GLN A 39 -9.74 -18.63 -2.98
N THR A 40 -9.41 -19.86 -2.58
CA THR A 40 -10.26 -20.73 -1.78
C THR A 40 -10.46 -20.22 -0.36
N MET A 41 -9.59 -19.36 0.12
CA MET A 41 -9.56 -18.85 1.48
C MET A 41 -10.31 -17.52 1.60
N SER A 42 -10.73 -17.17 2.82
CA SER A 42 -11.27 -15.85 3.12
C SER A 42 -10.35 -15.16 4.10
N PHE A 43 -9.88 -13.96 3.77
CA PHE A 43 -8.93 -13.21 4.58
C PHE A 43 -9.13 -11.71 4.40
N ALA A 44 -8.82 -10.93 5.43
CA ALA A 44 -8.89 -9.48 5.40
C ALA A 44 -7.94 -8.89 6.46
N ILE A 45 -7.39 -7.71 6.16
CA ILE A 45 -6.84 -6.82 7.18
C ILE A 45 -7.96 -5.88 7.62
N THR A 46 -8.09 -5.72 8.92
CA THR A 46 -9.08 -4.88 9.58
C THR A 46 -8.41 -4.04 10.66
N ASN A 47 -9.10 -3.02 11.16
CA ASN A 47 -8.72 -2.21 12.32
C ASN A 47 -7.29 -1.61 12.29
N TYR A 48 -7.10 -0.52 11.55
CA TYR A 48 -5.81 0.18 11.41
C TYR A 48 -5.46 1.14 12.56
N GLY A 49 -5.75 0.77 13.81
CA GLY A 49 -5.48 1.61 14.99
C GLY A 49 -3.98 1.70 15.30
N ASN A 50 -3.53 1.03 16.37
CA ASN A 50 -2.11 0.97 16.75
C ASN A 50 -1.36 -0.21 16.08
N GLY A 51 -1.74 -0.55 14.84
CA GLY A 51 -1.37 -1.81 14.19
C GLY A 51 -2.48 -2.22 13.23
N PHE A 52 -2.62 -3.52 13.00
CA PHE A 52 -3.76 -4.05 12.28
C PHE A 52 -4.16 -5.45 12.79
N GLU A 53 -5.42 -5.80 12.59
CA GLU A 53 -5.91 -7.14 12.84
C GLU A 53 -6.06 -7.90 11.52
N ALA A 54 -5.39 -9.04 11.41
CA ALA A 54 -5.51 -9.93 10.27
C ALA A 54 -6.47 -11.08 10.60
N SER A 55 -7.64 -11.07 9.99
CA SER A 55 -8.64 -12.13 10.15
C SER A 55 -8.61 -13.04 8.94
N PHE A 56 -8.69 -14.35 9.16
CA PHE A 56 -8.79 -15.29 8.08
C PHE A 56 -9.49 -16.59 8.44
N ARG A 57 -9.92 -17.32 7.42
CA ARG A 57 -10.54 -18.64 7.53
C ARG A 57 -10.05 -19.57 6.43
N SER A 58 -9.24 -20.54 6.83
CA SER A 58 -8.84 -21.66 5.98
C SER A 58 -10.05 -22.55 5.67
N ARG A 59 -10.09 -23.06 4.44
CA ARG A 59 -11.07 -24.04 3.94
C ARG A 59 -10.42 -25.37 3.57
N MET A 60 -9.10 -25.40 3.37
CA MET A 60 -8.31 -26.58 3.03
C MET A 60 -7.11 -26.74 3.97
N THR A 61 -6.68 -27.98 4.18
CA THR A 61 -5.56 -28.32 5.10
C THR A 61 -4.23 -27.67 4.70
N ASN A 62 -4.06 -27.33 3.42
CA ASN A 62 -2.85 -26.71 2.87
C ASN A 62 -3.02 -25.22 2.57
N ASP A 63 -4.11 -24.58 3.03
CA ASP A 63 -4.27 -23.14 2.86
C ASP A 63 -3.21 -22.38 3.66
N LEU A 64 -2.60 -21.39 3.02
CA LEU A 64 -1.61 -20.50 3.60
C LEU A 64 -2.04 -19.05 3.37
N VAL A 65 -1.98 -18.25 4.42
CA VAL A 65 -2.15 -16.80 4.32
C VAL A 65 -0.89 -16.12 4.81
N GLY A 66 -0.42 -15.16 4.02
CA GLY A 66 0.74 -14.35 4.32
C GLY A 66 0.32 -12.91 4.56
N ILE A 67 0.93 -12.31 5.57
CA ILE A 67 0.90 -10.87 5.78
C ILE A 67 2.23 -10.33 5.28
N SER A 68 2.19 -9.40 4.33
CA SER A 68 3.39 -8.90 3.66
C SER A 68 3.42 -7.37 3.62
N TRP A 69 4.62 -6.83 3.67
CA TRP A 69 4.91 -5.43 3.42
C TRP A 69 5.93 -5.32 2.31
N ASP A 70 5.70 -4.45 1.34
CA ASP A 70 6.58 -4.30 0.19
C ASP A 70 7.59 -3.18 0.39
N SER A 71 8.86 -3.53 0.28
CA SER A 71 9.98 -2.57 0.28
C SER A 71 9.99 -1.62 -0.91
N TYR A 72 9.28 -1.98 -1.98
CA TYR A 72 9.14 -1.26 -3.22
C TYR A 72 7.66 -1.09 -3.58
N ASP A 73 7.25 0.16 -3.82
CA ASP A 73 5.90 0.46 -4.21
C ASP A 73 5.66 0.16 -5.70
N THR A 74 4.91 -0.90 -5.95
CA THR A 74 4.48 -1.30 -7.29
C THR A 74 3.04 -0.91 -7.60
N LYS A 75 2.31 -0.38 -6.63
CA LYS A 75 0.84 -0.29 -6.68
C LYS A 75 0.35 1.12 -6.82
N ASP A 76 0.96 2.06 -6.10
CA ASP A 76 0.52 3.44 -6.20
C ASP A 76 0.95 4.06 -7.52
N HIS A 77 0.20 5.08 -7.93
CA HIS A 77 0.55 5.87 -9.08
C HIS A 77 1.93 6.51 -8.87
N LYS A 78 2.76 6.60 -9.92
CA LYS A 78 4.15 7.08 -9.85
C LYS A 78 4.37 8.43 -9.15
N LEU A 79 3.35 9.29 -9.13
CA LEU A 79 3.40 10.61 -8.47
C LEU A 79 3.00 10.58 -6.98
N LEU A 80 2.48 9.46 -6.51
CA LEU A 80 2.02 9.22 -5.13
C LEU A 80 2.82 8.11 -4.44
N ALA A 81 3.56 7.32 -5.21
CA ALA A 81 4.35 6.21 -4.72
C ALA A 81 5.40 6.63 -3.69
N TYR A 82 5.57 5.81 -2.67
CA TYR A 82 6.56 6.08 -1.64
C TYR A 82 8.00 5.78 -2.08
N GLU A 83 8.95 6.44 -1.42
CA GLU A 83 10.37 6.28 -1.73
C GLU A 83 10.85 4.86 -1.43
N THR A 84 11.46 4.25 -2.46
CA THR A 84 12.11 2.94 -2.36
C THR A 84 13.44 3.05 -1.63
N LYS A 85 13.61 2.30 -0.54
CA LYS A 85 14.91 2.13 0.11
C LYS A 85 15.44 0.72 -0.15
N TYR A 86 16.71 0.66 -0.52
CA TYR A 86 17.39 -0.60 -0.86
C TYR A 86 18.22 -1.17 0.29
N SER A 87 18.62 -0.34 1.26
CA SER A 87 19.37 -0.78 2.43
C SER A 87 18.48 -0.76 3.67
N TYR A 88 18.40 -1.92 4.32
CA TYR A 88 17.78 -2.13 5.62
C TYR A 88 18.82 -2.47 6.70
N ALA A 89 20.10 -2.17 6.43
CA ALA A 89 21.17 -2.44 7.39
C ALA A 89 20.92 -1.70 8.70
N GLY A 90 20.95 -2.44 9.82
CA GLY A 90 20.70 -1.89 11.16
C GLY A 90 19.22 -1.67 11.49
N VAL A 91 18.28 -1.99 10.60
CA VAL A 91 16.84 -1.98 10.93
C VAL A 91 16.53 -3.23 11.77
N VAL A 92 15.94 -3.02 12.93
CA VAL A 92 15.41 -4.09 13.79
C VAL A 92 13.92 -4.26 13.47
N TRP A 93 13.51 -5.51 13.23
CA TRP A 93 12.12 -5.88 13.01
C TRP A 93 11.61 -6.52 14.28
N ASP A 94 10.72 -5.82 14.97
CA ASP A 94 10.13 -6.25 16.23
C ASP A 94 8.61 -6.14 16.13
N PHE A 95 7.91 -7.15 16.63
CA PHE A 95 6.47 -7.29 16.46
C PHE A 95 5.82 -7.78 17.75
N ASP A 96 4.83 -7.02 18.21
CA ASP A 96 3.87 -7.48 19.21
C ASP A 96 2.75 -8.24 18.49
N ILE A 97 2.70 -9.56 18.69
CA ILE A 97 1.71 -10.43 18.05
C ILE A 97 0.78 -11.02 19.11
N GLU A 98 -0.52 -10.78 18.94
CA GLU A 98 -1.58 -11.45 19.68
C GLU A 98 -2.27 -12.47 18.77
N LEU A 99 -2.52 -13.67 19.30
CA LEU A 99 -3.18 -14.75 18.58
C LEU A 99 -4.56 -15.01 19.18
N SER A 100 -5.54 -15.28 18.32
CA SER A 100 -6.85 -15.74 18.79
C SER A 100 -6.73 -17.12 19.46
N ALA A 101 -7.66 -17.46 20.34
CA ALA A 101 -7.64 -18.77 21.03
C ALA A 101 -7.74 -19.98 20.08
N SER A 102 -8.23 -19.78 18.85
CA SER A 102 -8.31 -20.81 17.81
C SER A 102 -7.03 -20.99 16.99
N MET A 103 -6.09 -20.06 17.11
CA MET A 103 -4.82 -20.09 16.39
C MET A 103 -3.86 -21.09 17.04
N PRO A 104 -3.14 -21.92 16.27
CA PRO A 104 -2.01 -22.65 16.81
C PRO A 104 -0.95 -21.68 17.34
N VAL A 105 -0.26 -22.08 18.42
CA VAL A 105 0.77 -21.25 19.05
C VAL A 105 1.92 -21.03 18.06
N LEU A 106 2.30 -19.75 17.86
CA LEU A 106 3.50 -19.40 17.10
C LEU A 106 4.74 -19.90 17.83
N ASN A 107 5.67 -20.52 17.10
CA ASN A 107 6.95 -20.99 17.63
C ASN A 107 6.77 -21.99 18.79
N ASN A 108 6.12 -23.12 18.53
CA ASN A 108 6.15 -24.26 19.45
C ASN A 108 7.63 -24.58 19.78
N PRO A 109 8.09 -24.43 21.04
CA PRO A 109 9.47 -24.69 21.41
C PRO A 109 9.87 -26.15 21.19
#